data_AF-A0A086ZGN7-F1
#
_entry.id   AF-A0A086ZGN7-F1
#
_cell.length_a   1.000
_cell.length_b   1.000
_cell.length_c   1.000
_cell.angle_alpha   90.00
_cell.angle_beta   90.00
_cell.angle_gamma   90.00
#
_symmetry.space_group_name_H-M   'P 1'
#
loop_
_entity.id
_entity.type
_entity.pdbx_description
1 polymer ?
#
loop_
_entity_poly.entity_id
_entity_poly.type
_entity_poly.pdbx_seq_one_letter_code
_entity_poly.pdbx_strand_id
1 'polypeptide(L)'
;MKPIREGKHLDDDLKHWLESVKSYVIEPLQIVTIMDKYRRVLACLSDRRNFKEKLNSNWYDQATADPWLIAVAIIYNSSIITFETPMAPTDPKPWKKTKIPSVAELMEVKCVNLYQFMEEVGSF
;
A
#
# COMPACT_ATOMS: atom_id res chain seq x y z
N MET A 1 3.56 46.17 -5.98
CA MET A 1 3.44 45.07 -5.00
C MET A 1 2.02 44.52 -5.09
N LYS A 2 1.81 43.41 -5.82
CA LYS A 2 0.49 42.74 -5.88
C LYS A 2 0.27 42.00 -4.55
N PRO A 3 -0.94 42.02 -3.98
CA PRO A 3 -1.20 41.28 -2.76
C PRO A 3 -1.24 39.78 -3.09
N ILE A 4 -0.54 39.01 -2.26
CA ILE A 4 -0.57 37.56 -2.27
C ILE A 4 -2.00 37.12 -1.92
N ARG A 5 -2.70 36.52 -2.89
CA ARG A 5 -4.02 35.87 -2.72
C ARG A 5 -3.80 34.35 -2.70
N GLU A 6 -3.08 33.81 -1.73
CA GLU A 6 -2.64 32.40 -1.77
C GLU A 6 -3.52 31.40 -0.99
N GLY A 7 -4.58 31.85 -0.30
CA GLY A 7 -5.37 30.95 0.56
C GLY A 7 -6.60 30.27 -0.08
N LYS A 8 -7.28 30.92 -1.03
CA LYS A 8 -8.58 30.42 -1.54
C LYS A 8 -8.49 29.48 -2.76
N HIS A 9 -7.45 29.65 -3.58
CA HIS A 9 -7.36 28.92 -4.86
C HIS A 9 -6.93 27.46 -4.68
N LEU A 10 -6.08 27.17 -3.68
CA LEU A 10 -5.64 25.80 -3.39
C LEU A 10 -6.77 24.89 -2.91
N ASP A 11 -7.75 25.44 -2.18
CA ASP A 11 -8.92 24.69 -1.69
C ASP A 11 -9.85 24.32 -2.86
N ASP A 12 -10.06 25.26 -3.79
CA ASP A 12 -10.89 25.03 -4.97
C ASP A 12 -10.25 24.03 -5.96
N ASP A 13 -8.95 24.13 -6.22
CA ASP A 13 -8.25 23.22 -7.14
C ASP A 13 -8.16 21.79 -6.57
N LEU A 14 -7.86 21.64 -5.28
CA LEU A 14 -7.84 20.34 -4.61
C LEU A 14 -9.23 19.69 -4.61
N LYS A 15 -10.27 20.48 -4.35
CA LYS A 15 -11.65 20.00 -4.38
C LYS A 15 -12.04 19.53 -5.78
N HIS A 16 -11.71 20.31 -6.81
CA HIS A 16 -12.01 19.94 -8.19
C HIS A 16 -11.26 18.67 -8.62
N TRP A 17 -9.99 18.55 -8.22
CA TRP A 17 -9.23 17.32 -8.44
C TRP A 17 -9.87 16.13 -7.71
N LEU A 18 -10.25 16.27 -6.43
CA LEU A 18 -10.89 15.21 -5.66
C LEU A 18 -12.22 14.75 -6.29
N GLU A 19 -13.04 15.70 -6.75
CA GLU A 19 -14.26 15.41 -7.51
C GLU A 19 -13.95 14.65 -8.81
N SER A 20 -12.87 15.02 -9.51
CA SER A 20 -12.45 14.36 -10.75
C SER A 20 -12.00 12.91 -10.54
N VAL A 21 -11.41 12.61 -9.36
CA VAL A 21 -10.93 11.26 -9.04
C VAL A 21 -11.90 10.43 -8.21
N LYS A 22 -13.03 10.99 -7.78
CA LYS A 22 -13.99 10.34 -6.87
C LYS A 22 -14.47 8.98 -7.36
N SER A 23 -14.64 8.82 -8.67
CA SER A 23 -15.04 7.54 -9.29
C SER A 23 -13.98 6.44 -9.18
N TYR A 24 -12.72 6.79 -8.95
CA TYR A 24 -11.61 5.86 -8.73
C TYR A 24 -11.36 5.56 -7.25
N VAL A 25 -12.04 6.27 -6.32
CA VAL A 25 -11.89 6.04 -4.89
C VAL A 25 -12.52 4.71 -4.53
N ILE A 26 -11.71 3.82 -3.96
CA ILE A 26 -12.16 2.54 -3.43
C ILE A 26 -12.44 2.73 -1.94
N GLU A 27 -13.66 2.42 -1.51
CA GLU A 27 -14.05 2.38 -0.10
C GLU A 27 -13.99 0.93 0.41
N PRO A 28 -12.81 0.43 0.83
CA PRO A 28 -12.58 -1.02 1.03
C PRO A 28 -13.47 -1.63 2.11
N LEU A 29 -13.87 -0.84 3.11
CA LEU A 29 -14.75 -1.29 4.20
C LEU A 29 -16.17 -1.64 3.74
N GLN A 30 -16.62 -1.11 2.60
CA GLN A 30 -17.94 -1.38 2.05
C GLN A 30 -17.95 -2.56 1.07
N ILE A 31 -16.78 -3.12 0.74
CA ILE A 31 -16.62 -4.17 -0.26
C ILE A 31 -16.22 -5.47 0.44
N VAL A 32 -17.19 -6.38 0.60
CA VAL A 32 -17.03 -7.64 1.36
C VAL A 32 -15.85 -8.47 0.86
N THR A 33 -15.64 -8.55 -0.46
CA THR A 33 -14.53 -9.33 -1.03
C THR A 33 -13.16 -8.75 -0.67
N ILE A 34 -13.03 -7.42 -0.57
CA ILE A 34 -11.79 -6.76 -0.12
C ILE A 34 -11.58 -7.02 1.37
N MET A 35 -12.63 -6.95 2.19
CA MET A 35 -12.57 -7.30 3.61
C MET A 35 -12.07 -8.73 3.84
N ASP A 36 -12.51 -9.68 3.03
CA ASP A 36 -12.04 -11.08 3.12
C ASP A 36 -10.56 -11.21 2.75
N LYS A 37 -10.10 -10.49 1.73
CA LYS A 37 -8.66 -10.45 1.40
C LYS A 37 -7.84 -9.77 2.48
N TYR A 38 -8.34 -8.68 3.07
CA TYR A 38 -7.69 -8.01 4.21
C TYR A 38 -7.50 -8.97 5.39
N ARG A 39 -8.54 -9.73 5.76
CA ARG A 39 -8.42 -10.76 6.81
C ARG A 39 -7.38 -11.82 6.47
N ARG A 40 -7.31 -12.24 5.20
CA ARG A 40 -6.28 -13.20 4.73
C ARG A 40 -4.87 -12.61 4.83
N VAL A 41 -4.68 -11.33 4.51
CA VAL A 41 -3.40 -10.63 4.70
C VAL A 41 -3.00 -10.64 6.18
N LEU A 42 -3.92 -10.29 7.10
CA LEU A 42 -3.62 -10.33 8.54
C LEU A 42 -3.32 -11.74 9.05
N ALA A 43 -4.04 -12.76 8.57
CA ALA A 43 -3.78 -14.15 8.91
C ALA A 43 -2.39 -14.61 8.44
N CYS A 44 -1.93 -14.13 7.27
CA CYS A 44 -0.58 -14.39 6.77
C CYS A 44 0.49 -13.88 7.74
N LEU A 45 0.29 -12.69 8.32
CA LEU A 45 1.20 -12.09 9.32
C LEU A 45 1.25 -12.86 10.64
N SER A 46 0.18 -13.57 10.99
CA SER A 46 0.09 -14.39 12.21
C SER A 46 0.74 -15.77 12.04
N ASP A 47 1.03 -16.20 10.80
CA ASP A 47 1.61 -17.51 10.53
C ASP A 47 3.11 -17.54 10.84
N ARG A 48 3.47 -18.32 11.86
CA ARG A 48 4.86 -18.46 12.33
C ARG A 48 5.81 -19.07 11.31
N ARG A 49 5.29 -19.73 10.26
CA ARG A 49 6.10 -20.25 9.15
C ARG A 49 6.63 -19.13 8.26
N ASN A 50 5.87 -18.04 8.14
CA ASN A 50 6.22 -16.90 7.30
C ASN A 50 7.05 -15.88 8.07
N PHE A 51 6.93 -15.87 9.41
CA PHE A 51 7.16 -14.68 10.20
C PHE A 51 7.54 -15.01 11.66
N LYS A 52 8.66 -14.46 12.16
CA LYS A 52 9.07 -14.64 13.58
C LYS A 52 8.20 -13.77 14.50
N GLU A 53 7.96 -14.22 15.73
CA GLU A 53 7.00 -13.65 16.73
C GLU A 53 7.00 -12.11 16.95
N LYS A 54 8.02 -11.38 16.48
CA LYS A 54 8.20 -9.95 16.72
C LYS A 54 7.78 -9.04 15.55
N LEU A 55 6.84 -9.46 14.68
CA LEU A 55 6.34 -8.52 13.67
C LEU A 55 5.52 -7.40 14.29
N ASN A 56 5.64 -6.24 13.65
CA ASN A 56 5.08 -5.01 14.16
C ASN A 56 3.55 -5.12 14.27
N SER A 57 3.07 -4.93 15.49
CA SER A 57 1.65 -4.92 15.82
C SER A 57 0.84 -3.87 15.05
N ASN A 58 1.50 -2.86 14.46
CA ASN A 58 0.83 -1.76 13.77
C ASN A 58 0.07 -2.22 12.51
N TRP A 59 0.44 -3.32 11.85
CA TRP A 59 -0.31 -3.84 10.70
C TRP A 59 -1.68 -4.39 11.07
N TYR A 60 -1.90 -4.72 12.35
CA TYR A 60 -3.22 -5.13 12.86
C TYR A 60 -4.12 -3.94 13.20
N ASP A 61 -3.60 -2.71 13.19
CA ASP A 61 -4.43 -1.51 13.26
C ASP A 61 -5.20 -1.35 11.95
N GLN A 62 -6.52 -1.24 12.06
CA GLN A 62 -7.41 -1.05 10.92
C GLN A 62 -7.10 0.25 10.15
N ALA A 63 -6.53 1.25 10.80
CA ALA A 63 -6.13 2.52 10.17
C ALA A 63 -4.83 2.41 9.36
N THR A 64 -4.04 1.34 9.53
CA THR A 64 -2.84 1.11 8.74
C THR A 64 -3.21 0.75 7.30
N ALA A 65 -2.72 1.53 6.34
CA ALA A 65 -3.05 1.39 4.92
C ALA A 65 -2.49 0.11 4.28
N ASP A 66 -1.31 -0.34 4.72
CA ASP A 66 -0.52 -1.38 4.04
C ASP A 66 -1.29 -2.69 3.76
N PRO A 67 -2.02 -3.29 4.72
CA PRO A 67 -2.78 -4.50 4.45
C PRO A 67 -3.96 -4.25 3.49
N TRP A 68 -4.55 -3.05 3.50
CA TRP A 68 -5.63 -2.68 2.57
C TRP A 68 -5.13 -2.58 1.13
N LEU A 69 -3.95 -1.99 0.92
CA LEU A 69 -3.34 -1.89 -0.41
C LEU A 69 -3.14 -3.28 -1.03
N ILE A 70 -2.67 -4.26 -0.25
CA ILE A 70 -2.49 -5.65 -0.70
C ILE A 70 -3.85 -6.31 -0.98
N ALA A 71 -4.83 -6.15 -0.10
CA ALA A 71 -6.17 -6.71 -0.28
C ALA A 71 -6.85 -6.21 -1.56
N VAL A 72 -6.77 -4.91 -1.82
CA VAL A 72 -7.27 -4.27 -3.05
C VAL A 72 -6.52 -4.81 -4.26
N ALA A 73 -5.19 -4.86 -4.21
CA ALA A 73 -4.38 -5.35 -5.34
C ALA A 73 -4.73 -6.79 -5.75
N ILE A 74 -5.06 -7.66 -4.78
CA ILE A 74 -5.56 -9.02 -5.08
C ILE A 74 -6.88 -8.99 -5.86
N ILE A 75 -7.85 -8.17 -5.40
CA ILE A 75 -9.19 -8.13 -6.02
C ILE A 75 -9.16 -7.54 -7.42
N TYR A 76 -8.35 -6.49 -7.63
CA TYR A 76 -8.26 -5.80 -8.90
C TYR A 76 -7.11 -6.31 -9.80
N ASN A 77 -6.45 -7.40 -9.42
CA ASN A 77 -5.29 -7.96 -10.12
C ASN A 77 -4.25 -6.88 -10.47
N SER A 78 -3.98 -5.99 -9.52
CA SER A 78 -3.14 -4.80 -9.70
C SER A 78 -1.73 -5.04 -9.16
N SER A 79 -0.76 -4.26 -9.65
CA SER A 79 0.59 -4.22 -9.09
C SER A 79 0.71 -3.12 -8.03
N ILE A 80 1.46 -3.38 -6.97
CA ILE A 80 1.85 -2.35 -6.01
C ILE A 80 3.19 -1.77 -6.42
N ILE A 81 3.26 -0.44 -6.53
CA ILE A 81 4.50 0.28 -6.78
C ILE A 81 4.90 1.02 -5.49
N THR A 82 6.11 0.79 -5.00
CA THR A 82 6.57 1.35 -3.72
C THR A 82 8.07 1.62 -3.72
N PHE A 83 8.54 2.48 -2.83
CA PHE A 83 9.98 2.66 -2.57
C PHE A 83 10.56 1.55 -1.69
N GLU A 84 9.71 0.75 -1.04
CA GLU A 84 10.19 -0.35 -0.20
C GLU A 84 10.90 -1.43 -1.02
N THR A 85 11.93 -2.01 -0.42
CA THR A 85 12.56 -3.24 -0.91
C THR A 85 12.14 -4.41 -0.03
N PRO A 86 12.01 -5.64 -0.56
CA PRO A 86 11.73 -6.82 0.25
C PRO A 86 12.66 -6.95 1.44
N MET A 87 12.19 -7.61 2.50
CA MET A 87 13.04 -7.94 3.63
C MET A 87 14.09 -8.96 3.20
N ALA A 88 15.37 -8.57 3.25
CA ALA A 88 16.45 -9.48 2.86
C ALA A 88 16.55 -10.63 3.87
N PRO A 89 16.84 -11.87 3.42
CA PRO A 89 17.10 -13.00 4.33
C PRO A 89 18.27 -12.74 5.29
N THR A 90 19.22 -11.91 4.86
CA THR A 90 20.43 -11.51 5.58
C THR A 90 20.28 -10.19 6.34
N ASP A 91 19.10 -9.56 6.32
CA ASP A 91 18.86 -8.37 7.13
C ASP A 91 19.17 -8.76 8.59
N PRO A 92 20.10 -8.08 9.28
CA PRO A 92 20.47 -8.43 10.64
C PRO A 92 19.31 -8.23 11.63
N LYS A 93 18.22 -7.57 11.19
CA LYS A 93 16.99 -7.37 11.95
C LYS A 93 15.75 -7.59 11.06
N PRO A 94 15.56 -8.80 10.50
CA PRO A 94 14.41 -9.15 9.65
C PRO A 94 13.09 -9.25 10.46
N TRP A 95 13.09 -8.76 11.69
CA TRP A 95 11.93 -8.68 12.57
C TRP A 95 11.53 -7.23 12.86
N LYS A 96 12.26 -6.22 12.37
CA LYS A 96 12.04 -4.83 12.81
C LYS A 96 10.94 -4.09 12.06
N LYS A 97 10.56 -4.52 10.85
CA LYS A 97 9.41 -3.94 10.16
C LYS A 97 8.85 -4.86 9.09
N THR A 98 7.57 -5.22 9.22
CA THR A 98 6.79 -5.79 8.12
C THR A 98 6.86 -4.83 6.93
N LYS A 99 7.19 -5.35 5.75
CA LYS A 99 7.29 -4.57 4.52
C LYS A 99 6.26 -5.05 3.50
N ILE A 100 5.70 -4.13 2.73
CA ILE A 100 4.70 -4.40 1.69
C ILE A 100 5.21 -5.44 0.69
N PRO A 101 6.43 -5.34 0.11
CA PRO A 101 6.88 -6.32 -0.88
C PRO A 101 6.94 -7.76 -0.36
N SER A 102 7.37 -7.96 0.90
CA SER A 102 7.46 -9.31 1.49
C SER A 102 6.08 -9.94 1.72
N VAL A 103 5.10 -9.16 2.15
CA VAL A 103 3.73 -9.68 2.34
C VAL A 103 3.03 -9.85 1.00
N ALA A 104 3.25 -8.93 0.05
CA ALA A 104 2.71 -9.00 -1.30
C ALA A 104 3.18 -10.28 -2.03
N GLU A 105 4.46 -10.64 -1.91
CA GLU A 105 5.03 -11.87 -2.47
C GLU A 105 4.32 -13.13 -1.93
N LEU A 106 4.15 -13.24 -0.61
CA LEU A 106 3.42 -14.35 0.03
C LEU A 106 1.94 -14.43 -0.39
N MET A 107 1.39 -13.31 -0.87
CA MET A 107 0.00 -13.18 -1.32
C MET A 107 -0.14 -13.20 -2.84
N GLU A 108 0.95 -13.51 -3.57
CA GLU A 108 1.01 -13.58 -5.03
C GLU A 108 0.62 -12.26 -5.73
N VAL A 109 0.87 -11.13 -5.08
CA VAL A 109 0.67 -9.78 -5.62
C VAL A 109 1.98 -9.25 -6.20
N LYS A 110 1.98 -8.84 -7.47
CA LYS A 110 3.15 -8.19 -8.09
C LYS A 110 3.47 -6.89 -7.34
N CYS A 111 4.67 -6.79 -6.81
CA CYS A 111 5.18 -5.61 -6.13
C CYS A 111 6.49 -5.18 -6.81
N VAL A 112 6.57 -3.92 -7.25
CA VAL A 112 7.69 -3.40 -8.02
C VAL A 112 8.25 -2.17 -7.31
N ASN A 113 9.58 -2.07 -7.27
CA ASN A 113 10.20 -0.85 -6.79
C ASN A 113 9.90 0.31 -7.75
N LEU A 114 9.63 1.52 -7.23
CA LEU A 114 9.29 2.67 -8.09
C LEU A 114 10.37 2.93 -9.16
N TYR A 115 11.66 2.85 -8.83
CA TYR A 115 12.72 3.11 -9.80
C TYR A 115 12.73 2.06 -10.92
N GLN A 116 12.53 0.79 -10.59
CA GLN A 116 12.41 -0.29 -11.58
C GLN A 116 11.18 -0.07 -12.48
N PHE A 117 10.05 0.29 -11.89
CA PHE A 117 8.84 0.60 -12.66
C PHE A 117 9.06 1.79 -13.61
N MET A 118 9.76 2.83 -13.14
CA MET A 118 10.10 3.99 -13.97
C MET A 118 11.03 3.61 -15.11
N GLU A 119 12.00 2.73 -14.92
CA GLU A 119 12.88 2.21 -15.99
C GLU A 119 12.10 1.33 -17.00
N GLU A 120 11.14 0.53 -16.53
CA GLU A 120 10.32 -0.34 -17.39
C GLU A 120 9.33 0.44 -18.27
N VAL A 121 8.71 1.49 -17.73
CA VAL A 121 7.61 2.22 -18.39
C VAL A 121 8.09 3.54 -19.01
N GLY A 122 9.01 4.22 -18.34
CA GLY A 122 9.65 5.43 -18.86
C GLY A 122 10.95 5.06 -19.53
N SER A 123 10.99 5.07 -20.86
CA SER A 123 12.26 5.07 -21.59
C SER A 123 13.05 6.35 -21.24
N PHE A 124 13.82 6.30 -20.15
CA PHE A 124 14.78 7.33 -19.77
C PHE A 124 16.16 7.02 -20.35
#